data_AF-A0A0U3P2N4-F1
#
_entry.id   AF-A0A0U3P2N4-F1
#
_cell.length_a   1.000
_cell.length_b   1.000
_cell.length_c   1.000
_cell.angle_alpha   90.00
_cell.angle_beta   90.00
_cell.angle_gamma   90.00
#
_symmetry.space_group_name_H-M   'P 1'
#
loop_
_entity.id
_entity.type
_entity.pdbx_description
1 polymer ?
#
loop_
_entity_poly.entity_id
_entity_poly.type
_entity_poly.pdbx_seq_one_letter_code
_entity_poly.pdbx_strand_id
1 'polypeptide(L)' 'MLKRIVYGSFLMSIVYFISYFFFSGLRNLIIRGGFWAVLHATMSFILIIGIFSIVLLVLRYLFVGPDQDQKK' A
#
# COMPACT_ATOMS: atom_id res chain seq x y z
N MET A 1 -16.81 13.37 6.29
CA MET A 1 -16.89 12.61 5.02
C MET A 1 -15.53 12.47 4.33
N LEU A 2 -14.75 13.54 4.17
CA LEU A 2 -13.45 13.53 3.48
C LEU A 2 -12.49 12.43 3.95
N LYS A 3 -12.26 12.29 5.26
CA LYS A 3 -11.41 11.23 5.82
C LYS A 3 -11.79 9.82 5.35
N ARG A 4 -13.09 9.51 5.29
CA ARG A 4 -13.59 8.19 4.86
C ARG A 4 -13.36 7.96 3.36
N ILE A 5 -13.50 9.01 2.55
CA ILE A 5 -13.23 8.97 1.11
C ILE A 5 -11.73 8.78 0.85
N VAL A 6 -10.87 9.53 1.56
CA VAL A 6 -9.41 9.44 1.44
C VAL A 6 -8.90 8.05 1.83
N TYR A 7 -9.33 7.50 2.98
CA TYR A 7 -8.95 6.14 3.36
C TYR A 7 -9.48 5.08 2.38
N GLY A 8 -10.71 5.26 1.88
CA GLY A 8 -11.31 4.36 0.91
C GLY A 8 -10.57 4.34 -0.43
N SER A 9 -10.27 5.51 -1.00
CA SER A 9 -9.53 5.62 -2.27
C SER A 9 -8.09 5.11 -2.12
N PHE A 10 -7.48 5.35 -0.97
CA PHE A 10 -6.14 4.86 -0.66
C PHE A 10 -6.11 3.34 -0.57
N LEU A 11 -7.06 2.73 0.13
CA LEU A 11 -7.19 1.27 0.21
C LEU A 11 -7.46 0.65 -1.17
N MET A 12 -8.30 1.29 -1.99
CA MET A 12 -8.58 0.81 -3.34
C MET A 12 -7.33 0.89 -4.25
N SER A 13 -6.48 1.90 -4.05
CA SER A 13 -5.20 2.02 -4.76
C SER A 13 -4.21 0.91 -4.36
N ILE A 14 -4.18 0.52 -3.09
CA ILE A 14 -3.39 -0.63 -2.61
C ILE A 14 -3.88 -1.90 -3.29
N VAL A 15 -5.19 -2.19 -3.24
CA VAL A 15 -5.77 -3.40 -3.84
C VAL A 15 -5.47 -3.46 -5.33
N TYR A 16 -5.67 -2.36 -6.06
CA TYR A 16 -5.34 -2.29 -7.48
C TYR A 16 -3.88 -2.59 -7.76
N PHE A 17 -2.96 -1.99 -7.00
CA PHE A 17 -1.53 -2.23 -7.14
C PHE A 17 -1.16 -3.70 -6.90
N ILE A 18 -1.67 -4.29 -5.80
CA ILE A 18 -1.45 -5.70 -5.47
C ILE A 18 -1.95 -6.59 -6.62
N SER A 19 -3.19 -6.40 -7.07
CA SER A 19 -3.76 -7.19 -8.16
C SER A 19 -2.95 -7.06 -9.44
N TYR A 20 -2.56 -5.86 -9.86
CA TYR A 20 -1.74 -5.66 -11.05
C TYR A 20 -0.37 -6.33 -10.95
N PHE A 21 0.29 -6.16 -9.81
CA PHE A 21 1.61 -6.70 -9.53
C PHE A 21 1.63 -8.24 -9.59
N PHE A 22 0.66 -8.90 -8.95
CA PHE A 22 0.57 -10.37 -8.95
C PHE A 22 0.10 -10.94 -10.28
N PHE A 23 -0.82 -10.28 -10.99
CA PHE A 23 -1.41 -10.82 -12.21
C PHE A 23 -0.51 -10.67 -13.44
N SER A 24 0.09 -9.48 -13.63
CA SER A 24 0.90 -9.17 -14.80
C SER A 24 2.40 -9.29 -14.52
N GLY A 25 2.85 -8.66 -13.42
CA GLY A 25 4.26 -8.58 -13.06
C GLY A 25 4.84 -9.94 -12.72
N LEU A 26 4.20 -10.66 -11.78
CA LEU A 26 4.74 -11.93 -11.28
C LEU A 26 4.75 -13.03 -12.35
N ARG A 27 3.73 -13.12 -13.20
CA ARG A 27 3.66 -14.14 -14.26
C ARG A 27 4.82 -13.99 -15.26
N ASN A 28 5.10 -12.77 -15.72
CA ASN A 28 6.15 -12.53 -16.71
C ASN A 28 7.56 -12.74 -16.11
N LEU A 29 7.69 -12.38 -14.84
CA LEU A 29 8.90 -12.46 -14.05
C LEU A 29 9.28 -13.91 -13.66
N ILE A 30 8.30 -14.76 -13.33
CA ILE A 30 8.51 -16.19 -13.08
C ILE A 30 8.94 -16.91 -14.37
N ILE A 31 8.32 -16.58 -15.51
CA ILE A 31 8.59 -17.28 -16.78
C ILE A 31 9.97 -16.93 -17.36
N ARG A 32 10.45 -15.69 -17.16
CA ARG A 32 11.68 -15.20 -17.82
C ARG A 32 12.83 -14.80 -16.89
N GLY A 33 12.56 -14.48 -15.63
CA GLY A 33 13.51 -13.76 -14.77
C GLY A 33 14.26 -14.60 -13.73
N GLY A 34 13.82 -15.84 -13.48
CA GLY A 34 14.44 -16.71 -12.46
C GLY A 34 14.35 -16.17 -11.02
N PHE A 35 15.13 -16.74 -10.11
CA PHE A 35 15.07 -16.44 -8.66
C PHE A 35 15.30 -14.96 -8.34
N TRP A 36 16.27 -14.33 -8.98
CA TRP A 36 16.63 -12.93 -8.73
C TRP A 36 15.51 -11.95 -9.07
N ALA A 37 14.79 -12.22 -10.14
CA ALA A 37 13.67 -11.39 -10.54
C ALA A 37 12.54 -11.50 -9.50
N VAL A 38 12.20 -12.72 -9.07
CA VAL A 38 11.21 -12.97 -8.01
C VAL A 38 11.60 -12.24 -6.72
N LEU A 39 12.85 -12.37 -6.28
CA LEU A 39 13.36 -11.69 -5.09
C LEU A 39 13.23 -10.16 -5.20
N HIS A 40 13.62 -9.60 -6.36
CA HIS A 40 13.53 -8.16 -6.60
C HIS A 40 12.08 -7.66 -6.59
N ALA A 41 11.15 -8.43 -7.17
CA ALA A 41 9.74 -8.11 -7.15
C ALA A 41 9.18 -8.17 -5.72
N THR A 42 9.50 -9.20 -4.94
CA THR A 42 9.08 -9.30 -3.53
C THR A 42 9.62 -8.13 -2.69
N MET A 43 10.89 -7.75 -2.88
CA MET A 43 11.47 -6.57 -2.25
C MET A 43 10.73 -5.27 -2.62
N SER A 44 10.39 -5.12 -3.90
CA SER A 44 9.63 -3.97 -4.42
C SER A 44 8.22 -3.90 -3.82
N PHE A 45 7.58 -5.06 -3.64
CA PHE A 45 6.27 -5.17 -3.01
C PHE A 45 6.30 -4.70 -1.54
N ILE A 46 7.30 -5.13 -0.77
CA ILE A 46 7.47 -4.73 0.63
C ILE A 46 7.72 -3.21 0.72
N LEU A 47 8.57 -2.66 -0.15
CA LEU A 47 8.85 -1.22 -0.20
C LEU A 47 7.57 -0.41 -0.42
N ILE A 48 6.74 -0.85 -1.37
CA ILE A 48 5.51 -0.15 -1.72
C ILE A 48 4.52 -0.22 -0.56
N ILE A 49 4.31 -1.39 0.06
CA ILE A 49 3.49 -1.48 1.27
C ILE A 49 4.00 -0.53 2.35
N GLY A 50 5.31 -0.47 2.58
CA GLY A 50 5.93 0.43 3.55
C GLY A 50 5.61 1.90 3.27
N ILE A 51 5.78 2.36 2.03
CA ILE A 51 5.41 3.73 1.62
C ILE A 51 3.93 3.98 1.86
N PHE A 52 3.06 3.04 1.47
CA PHE A 52 1.63 3.18 1.66
C PHE A 52 1.25 3.27 3.16
N SER A 53 1.90 2.48 4.02
CA SER A 53 1.71 2.55 5.47
C SER A 53 2.17 3.87 6.07
N ILE A 54 3.31 4.41 5.62
CA ILE A 54 3.81 5.73 6.08
C ILE A 54 2.82 6.82 5.71
N VAL A 55 2.32 6.82 4.46
CA VAL A 55 1.32 7.80 4.01
C VAL A 55 0.03 7.69 4.84
N LEU A 56 -0.44 6.48 5.16
CA LEU A 56 -1.58 6.29 6.08
C LEU A 56 -1.33 6.87 7.47
N LEU A 57 -0.13 6.66 8.04
CA LEU A 57 0.22 7.20 9.35
C LEU A 57 0.27 8.73 9.33
N VAL A 58 0.80 9.32 8.27
CA VAL A 58 0.82 10.79 8.08
C VAL A 58 -0.59 11.33 7.93
N LEU A 59 -1.43 10.71 7.09
CA LEU A 59 -2.84 11.10 6.96
C LEU A 59 -3.59 10.96 8.29
N ARG A 60 -3.34 9.88 9.03
CA ARG A 60 -3.91 9.69 10.36
C ARG A 60 -3.48 10.79 11.32
N TYR A 61 -2.20 11.12 11.36
CA TYR A 61 -1.68 12.20 12.18
C TYR A 61 -2.33 13.55 11.83
N LEU A 62 -2.48 13.87 10.54
CA LEU A 62 -3.09 15.11 10.09
C LEU A 62 -4.60 15.20 10.34
N PHE A 63 -5.31 14.07 10.36
CA PHE A 63 -6.78 14.02 10.51
C PHE A 63 -7.27 13.67 11.91
N VAL A 64 -6.39 13.22 12.82
CA VAL A 64 -6.71 13.03 14.24
C VAL A 64 -6.50 14.36 14.94
N GLY A 65 -7.60 15.09 15.19
CA GLY A 65 -7.57 16.30 16.01
C GLY A 65 -7.39 15.98 17.51
N PRO A 66 -6.88 16.92 18.31
CA PRO A 66 -6.62 16.73 19.75
C PRO A 66 -7.87 16.34 20.57
N ASP A 67 -9.07 16.59 20.06
CA ASP A 67 -10.34 16.29 20.73
C ASP A 67 -10.68 14.79 20.81
N GLN A 68 -9.95 13.92 20.12
CA GLN A 68 -10.21 12.47 20.16
C GLN A 68 -9.50 11.73 21.31
N ASP A 69 -8.54 12.36 22.00
CA ASP A 69 -7.84 11.77 23.15
C ASP A 69 -8.54 12.05 24.50
N GLN A 70 -9.53 12.94 24.55
CA GLN A 70 -10.20 13.37 25.79
C GLN A 70 -11.49 12.58 26.11
N LYS A 71 -11.93 11.67 25.22
CA LYS A 71 -13.07 10.78 25.46
C LYS A 71 -12.59 9.33 25.53
N LYS A 72 -11.92 8.98 26.63
CA LYS A 72 -11.71 7.60 27.04
C LYS A 72 -12.16 7.42 28.47
#